data_AF-A0A920SQR5-F1
#
_entry.id   AF-A0A920SQR5-F1
#
_cell.length_a   1.000
_cell.length_b   1.000
_cell.length_c   1.000
_cell.angle_alpha   90.00
_cell.angle_beta   90.00
_cell.angle_gamma   90.00
#
_symmetry.space_group_name_H-M   'P 1'
#
loop_
_entity.id
_entity.type
_entity.pdbx_description
1 polymer ?
#
loop_
_entity_poly.entity_id
_entity_poly.type
_entity_poly.pdbx_seq_one_letter_code
_entity_poly.pdbx_strand_id
1 'polypeptide(L)'
;MDADLLSINEARRVAESAWEAFRKFRGTDVSLIDDMVQAMASAIEPESARLGAMAAEETGYGNAEDKRLKNLFNSLTVADWLRNVRTLGVLWQDEVTRVAAIGEPMGVIAALIPVTNPTSTIIYKVLSAIKAGNAIVCAPHPRGVQCGLETTRIMAQAAEQLGAPHGLIQCLPHVTLEGTAELMRHRRTSVIMATGWERNGACCLLFRQTHAGSRPGKCPRLYT
;
A
#
# COMPACT_ATOMS: atom_id res chain seq x y z
N MET A 1 20.58 5.94 20.86
CA MET A 1 19.26 5.28 20.85
C MET A 1 19.22 4.47 19.58
N ASP A 2 19.19 3.13 19.70
CA ASP A 2 19.39 2.24 18.55
C ASP A 2 18.26 2.43 17.52
N ALA A 3 18.65 2.68 16.26
CA ALA A 3 17.72 2.94 15.16
C ALA A 3 16.67 1.81 14.99
N ASP A 4 17.05 0.58 15.33
CA ASP A 4 16.19 -0.59 15.26
C ASP A 4 15.06 -0.54 16.29
N LEU A 5 15.35 -0.13 17.53
CA LEU A 5 14.34 -0.01 18.59
C LEU A 5 13.31 1.07 18.25
N LEU A 6 13.75 2.16 17.64
CA LEU A 6 12.86 3.22 17.15
C LEU A 6 11.96 2.69 16.04
N SER A 7 12.55 2.03 15.03
CA SER A 7 11.82 1.48 13.90
C SER A 7 10.80 0.41 14.31
N ILE A 8 11.13 -0.46 15.28
CA ILE A 8 10.19 -1.45 15.86
C ILE A 8 9.02 -0.75 16.58
N ASN A 9 9.31 0.26 17.39
CA ASN A 9 8.27 0.98 18.12
C ASN A 9 7.33 1.73 17.16
N GLU A 10 7.90 2.40 16.16
CA GLU A 10 7.15 3.06 15.09
C GLU A 10 6.27 2.07 14.34
N ALA A 11 6.79 0.91 13.94
CA ALA A 11 6.04 -0.15 13.28
C ALA A 11 4.81 -0.59 14.07
N ARG A 12 4.94 -0.78 15.38
CA ARG A 12 3.81 -1.10 16.27
C ARG A 12 2.79 0.03 16.31
N ARG A 13 3.27 1.26 16.50
CA ARG A 13 2.41 2.46 16.60
C ARG A 13 1.60 2.67 15.33
N VAL A 14 2.23 2.61 14.15
CA VAL A 14 1.53 2.81 12.88
C VAL A 14 0.55 1.67 12.57
N ALA A 15 0.86 0.43 12.99
CA ALA A 15 -0.04 -0.70 12.80
C ALA A 15 -1.29 -0.61 13.68
N GLU A 16 -1.16 -0.18 14.94
CA GLU A 16 -2.33 0.07 15.80
C GLU A 16 -3.13 1.29 15.33
N SER A 17 -2.49 2.40 14.94
CA SER A 17 -3.22 3.58 14.43
C SER A 17 -3.93 3.28 13.10
N ALA A 18 -3.29 2.52 12.20
CA ALA A 18 -3.91 2.08 10.94
C ALA A 18 -5.13 1.18 11.20
N TRP A 19 -5.07 0.33 12.22
CA TRP A 19 -6.21 -0.48 12.64
C TRP A 19 -7.37 0.35 13.18
N GLU A 20 -7.08 1.36 13.99
CA GLU A 20 -8.10 2.29 14.48
C GLU A 20 -8.75 3.10 13.35
N ALA A 21 -7.95 3.56 12.39
CA ALA A 21 -8.42 4.23 11.19
C ALA A 21 -9.28 3.30 10.31
N PHE A 22 -8.82 2.07 10.08
CA PHE A 22 -9.57 1.04 9.36
C PHE A 22 -10.95 0.78 9.99
N ARG A 23 -11.03 0.68 11.32
CA ARG A 23 -12.30 0.47 12.02
C ARG A 23 -13.30 1.60 11.78
N LYS A 24 -12.84 2.84 11.63
CA LYS A 24 -13.67 4.02 11.33
C LYS A 24 -14.03 4.08 9.84
N PHE A 25 -13.16 3.59 8.97
CA PHE A 25 -13.35 3.55 7.52
C PHE A 25 -14.26 2.39 7.07
N ARG A 26 -14.39 1.34 7.88
CA ARG A 26 -15.21 0.19 7.54
C ARG A 26 -16.69 0.59 7.48
N GLY A 27 -17.34 0.27 6.35
CA GLY A 27 -18.73 0.67 6.10
C GLY A 27 -18.88 2.05 5.46
N THR A 28 -17.78 2.72 5.10
CA THR A 28 -17.83 3.87 4.21
C THR A 28 -18.50 3.51 2.89
N ASP A 29 -19.28 4.44 2.35
CA ASP A 29 -19.99 4.26 1.10
C ASP A 29 -19.02 4.02 -0.07
N VAL A 30 -19.37 3.08 -0.95
CA VAL A 30 -18.49 2.67 -2.06
C VAL A 30 -18.27 3.82 -3.05
N SER A 31 -19.25 4.69 -3.27
CA SER A 31 -19.06 5.86 -4.14
C SER A 31 -18.06 6.84 -3.57
N LEU A 32 -18.07 7.05 -2.25
CA LEU A 32 -17.08 7.90 -1.58
C LEU A 32 -15.67 7.28 -1.64
N ILE A 33 -15.55 5.96 -1.54
CA ILE A 33 -14.28 5.26 -1.75
C ILE A 33 -13.76 5.48 -3.18
N ASP A 34 -14.65 5.45 -4.17
CA ASP A 34 -14.29 5.67 -5.56
C ASP A 34 -13.84 7.12 -5.80
N ASP A 35 -14.52 8.09 -5.20
CA ASP A 35 -14.11 9.50 -5.21
C ASP A 35 -12.74 9.70 -4.55
N MET A 36 -12.46 9.02 -3.43
CA MET A 36 -11.14 9.03 -2.79
C MET A 36 -10.05 8.50 -3.71
N VAL A 37 -10.30 7.40 -4.43
CA VAL A 37 -9.36 6.81 -5.38
C VAL A 37 -9.05 7.80 -6.51
N GLN A 38 -10.06 8.48 -7.06
CA GLN A 38 -9.85 9.49 -8.10
C GLN A 38 -9.10 10.72 -7.56
N ALA A 39 -9.49 11.23 -6.39
CA ALA A 39 -8.83 12.38 -5.78
C ALA A 39 -7.34 12.13 -5.50
N MET A 40 -6.98 10.94 -4.99
CA MET A 40 -5.58 10.56 -4.81
C MET A 40 -4.82 10.51 -6.14
N ALA A 41 -5.43 9.97 -7.19
CA ALA A 41 -4.79 9.91 -8.51
C ALA A 41 -4.56 11.31 -9.11
N SER A 42 -5.58 12.19 -9.03
CA SER A 42 -5.49 13.58 -9.48
C SER A 42 -4.49 14.41 -8.68
N ALA A 43 -4.32 14.14 -7.38
CA ALA A 43 -3.31 14.80 -6.55
C ALA A 43 -1.87 14.43 -6.96
N ILE A 44 -1.65 13.22 -7.47
CA ILE A 44 -0.33 12.73 -7.88
C ILE A 44 0.08 13.21 -9.27
N GLU A 45 -0.86 13.45 -10.17
CA GLU A 45 -0.58 13.89 -11.54
C GLU A 45 0.34 15.12 -11.63
N PRO A 46 0.05 16.27 -10.99
CA PRO A 46 0.92 17.44 -11.04
C PRO A 46 2.27 17.22 -10.33
N GLU A 47 2.29 16.34 -9.33
CA GLU A 47 3.48 16.02 -8.52
C GLU A 47 4.39 14.98 -9.19
N SER A 48 3.93 14.33 -10.26
CA SER A 48 4.60 13.16 -10.85
C SER A 48 6.04 13.45 -11.31
N ALA A 49 6.29 14.66 -11.83
CA ALA A 49 7.62 15.09 -12.24
C ALA A 49 8.55 15.27 -11.03
N ARG A 50 8.09 15.96 -9.99
CA ARG A 50 8.85 16.23 -8.77
C ARG A 50 9.17 14.94 -8.02
N LEU A 51 8.16 14.06 -7.85
CA LEU A 51 8.34 12.75 -7.22
C LEU A 51 9.29 11.86 -8.02
N GLY A 52 9.22 11.92 -9.37
CA GLY A 52 10.13 11.19 -10.25
C GLY A 52 11.58 11.64 -10.09
N ALA A 53 11.83 12.95 -10.04
CA ALA A 53 13.15 13.51 -9.79
C ALA A 53 13.67 13.14 -8.39
N MET A 54 12.85 13.32 -7.35
CA MET A 54 13.20 12.96 -5.97
C MET A 54 13.59 11.49 -5.84
N ALA A 55 12.84 10.60 -6.50
CA ALA A 55 13.15 9.18 -6.49
C ALA A 55 14.41 8.83 -7.30
N ALA A 56 14.70 9.52 -8.40
CA ALA A 56 15.95 9.32 -9.14
C ALA A 56 17.17 9.78 -8.32
N GLU A 57 17.07 10.94 -7.68
CA GLU A 57 18.12 11.53 -6.84
C GLU A 57 18.38 10.68 -5.59
N GLU A 58 17.33 10.34 -4.83
CA GLU A 58 17.48 9.60 -3.57
C GLU A 58 17.98 8.17 -3.81
N THR A 59 17.45 7.48 -4.82
CA THR A 59 17.77 6.06 -5.03
C THR A 59 19.04 5.86 -5.87
N GLY A 60 19.40 6.81 -6.72
CA GLY A 60 20.46 6.68 -7.72
C GLY A 60 20.12 5.72 -8.86
N TYR A 61 18.86 5.29 -9.03
CA TYR A 61 18.43 4.36 -10.07
C TYR A 61 17.52 5.02 -11.11
N GLY A 62 17.83 4.83 -12.40
CA GLY A 62 17.03 5.33 -13.51
C GLY A 62 17.16 6.84 -13.71
N ASN A 63 16.23 7.44 -14.45
CA ASN A 63 16.16 8.88 -14.69
C ASN A 63 14.80 9.45 -14.27
N ALA A 64 14.72 10.78 -14.13
CA ALA A 64 13.53 11.48 -13.66
C ALA A 64 12.34 11.37 -14.63
N GLU A 65 12.60 11.36 -15.94
CA GLU A 65 11.56 11.33 -16.97
C GLU A 65 10.82 9.98 -16.99
N ASP A 66 11.56 8.87 -17.00
CA ASP A 66 10.99 7.53 -16.95
C ASP A 66 10.20 7.31 -15.66
N LYS A 67 10.69 7.85 -14.53
CA LYS A 67 9.98 7.77 -13.25
C LYS A 67 8.72 8.63 -13.23
N ARG A 68 8.74 9.82 -13.86
CA ARG A 68 7.53 10.63 -14.08
C ARG A 68 6.49 9.85 -14.88
N LEU A 69 6.88 9.21 -15.98
CA LEU A 69 5.97 8.39 -16.79
C LEU A 69 5.40 7.22 -16.00
N LYS A 70 6.22 6.53 -15.20
CA LYS A 70 5.75 5.47 -14.30
C LYS A 70 4.76 5.98 -13.25
N ASN A 71 4.99 7.16 -12.68
CA ASN A 71 4.07 7.77 -11.72
C ASN A 71 2.73 8.09 -12.39
N LEU A 72 2.73 8.74 -13.56
CA LEU A 72 1.53 9.05 -14.33
C LEU A 72 0.75 7.81 -14.73
N PHE A 73 1.44 6.76 -15.19
CA PHE A 73 0.80 5.49 -15.53
C PHE A 73 0.11 4.88 -14.30
N ASN A 74 0.80 4.84 -13.15
CA ASN A 74 0.25 4.23 -11.94
C ASN A 74 -0.81 5.10 -11.25
N SER A 75 -0.87 6.41 -11.49
CA SER A 75 -1.96 7.24 -11.01
C SER A 75 -3.17 7.15 -11.93
N LEU A 76 -3.02 7.51 -13.20
CA LEU A 76 -4.14 7.70 -14.12
C LEU A 76 -4.70 6.37 -14.63
N THR A 77 -3.85 5.49 -15.16
CA THR A 77 -4.30 4.24 -15.78
C THR A 77 -4.87 3.28 -14.74
N VAL A 78 -4.25 3.21 -13.56
CA VAL A 78 -4.74 2.35 -12.47
C VAL A 78 -6.05 2.88 -11.91
N ALA A 79 -6.19 4.19 -11.66
CA ALA A 79 -7.43 4.76 -11.16
C ALA A 79 -8.58 4.64 -12.17
N ASP A 80 -8.29 4.76 -13.47
CA ASP A 80 -9.27 4.53 -14.53
C ASP A 80 -9.74 3.07 -14.56
N TRP A 81 -8.80 2.12 -14.47
CA TRP A 81 -9.14 0.70 -14.40
C TRP A 81 -9.97 0.38 -13.14
N LEU A 82 -9.55 0.86 -11.96
CA LEU A 82 -10.23 0.63 -10.68
C LEU A 82 -11.63 1.22 -10.63
N ARG A 83 -11.93 2.26 -11.42
CA ARG A 83 -13.27 2.88 -11.51
C ARG A 83 -14.33 1.84 -11.87
N ASN A 84 -14.01 0.92 -12.76
CA ASN A 84 -14.94 -0.07 -13.29
C ASN A 84 -14.94 -1.40 -12.50
N VAL A 85 -14.12 -1.51 -11.46
CA VAL A 85 -14.02 -2.73 -10.65
C VAL A 85 -14.86 -2.58 -9.40
N ARG A 86 -15.83 -3.47 -9.20
CA ARG A 86 -16.54 -3.57 -7.92
C ARG A 86 -15.71 -4.44 -6.96
N THR A 87 -15.40 -3.90 -5.78
CA THR A 87 -14.53 -4.54 -4.78
C THR A 87 -15.24 -4.86 -3.47
N LEU A 88 -16.35 -4.18 -3.17
CA LEU A 88 -17.06 -4.28 -1.90
C LEU A 88 -18.54 -4.61 -2.12
N GLY A 89 -19.12 -5.34 -1.16
CA GLY A 89 -20.52 -5.78 -1.22
C GLY A 89 -20.72 -6.95 -2.19
N VAL A 90 -21.91 -7.08 -2.76
CA VAL A 90 -22.23 -8.20 -3.67
C VAL A 90 -21.51 -8.01 -5.02
N LEU A 91 -20.54 -8.87 -5.29
CA LEU A 91 -19.72 -8.86 -6.50
C LEU A 91 -20.38 -9.67 -7.62
N TRP A 92 -20.99 -10.79 -7.25
CA TRP A 92 -21.60 -11.73 -8.15
C TRP A 92 -22.65 -12.55 -7.41
N GLN A 93 -23.71 -12.95 -8.09
CA GLN A 93 -24.77 -13.80 -7.54
C GLN A 93 -25.32 -14.71 -8.63
N ASP A 94 -25.55 -15.97 -8.28
CA ASP A 94 -26.27 -16.94 -9.10
C ASP A 94 -27.55 -17.35 -8.36
N GLU A 95 -28.68 -17.01 -8.97
CA GLU A 95 -30.01 -17.26 -8.42
C GLU A 95 -30.39 -18.75 -8.44
N VAL A 96 -29.83 -19.53 -9.38
CA VAL A 96 -30.13 -20.96 -9.54
C VAL A 96 -29.41 -21.76 -8.46
N THR A 97 -28.11 -21.54 -8.32
CA THR A 97 -27.32 -22.22 -7.27
C THR A 97 -27.47 -21.57 -5.89
N ARG A 98 -28.07 -20.38 -5.82
CA ARG A 98 -28.19 -19.54 -4.61
C ARG A 98 -26.83 -19.22 -3.99
N VAL A 99 -25.80 -19.09 -4.81
CA VAL A 99 -24.44 -18.73 -4.39
C VAL A 99 -24.20 -17.26 -4.70
N ALA A 100 -23.57 -16.54 -3.77
CA ALA A 100 -23.14 -15.17 -3.97
C ALA A 100 -21.68 -14.98 -3.53
N ALA A 101 -20.96 -14.13 -4.26
CA ALA A 101 -19.63 -13.66 -3.89
C ALA A 101 -19.75 -12.26 -3.29
N ILE A 102 -19.24 -12.10 -2.07
CA ILE A 102 -19.27 -10.83 -1.33
C ILE A 102 -17.84 -10.36 -1.09
N GLY A 103 -17.55 -9.13 -1.50
CA GLY A 103 -16.29 -8.45 -1.25
C GLY A 103 -16.30 -7.79 0.12
N GLU A 104 -15.33 -8.16 0.97
CA GLU A 104 -15.13 -7.60 2.31
C GLU A 104 -13.66 -7.17 2.45
N PRO A 105 -13.37 -6.02 3.09
CA PRO A 105 -12.00 -5.61 3.35
C PRO A 105 -11.24 -6.61 4.22
N MET A 106 -9.94 -6.75 3.97
CA MET A 106 -9.07 -7.64 4.72
C MET A 106 -8.58 -7.02 6.04
N GLY A 107 -8.43 -5.69 6.10
CA GLY A 107 -7.96 -4.96 7.28
C GLY A 107 -6.78 -4.04 6.97
N VAL A 108 -5.67 -4.20 7.69
CA VAL A 108 -4.44 -3.41 7.48
C VAL A 108 -3.49 -4.17 6.57
N ILE A 109 -3.03 -3.51 5.51
CA ILE A 109 -2.05 -4.02 4.57
C ILE A 109 -0.66 -3.47 4.91
N ALA A 110 0.32 -4.35 5.12
CA ALA A 110 1.73 -3.98 5.14
C ALA A 110 2.31 -4.05 3.72
N ALA A 111 2.68 -2.91 3.15
CA ALA A 111 3.13 -2.80 1.77
C ALA A 111 4.65 -2.60 1.69
N LEU A 112 5.39 -3.64 1.28
CA LEU A 112 6.83 -3.53 1.09
C LEU A 112 7.13 -2.91 -0.27
N ILE A 113 7.95 -1.85 -0.31
CA ILE A 113 8.18 -1.06 -1.52
C ILE A 113 9.64 -1.23 -1.99
N PRO A 114 9.88 -1.59 -3.27
CA PRO A 114 11.22 -1.79 -3.79
C PRO A 114 11.92 -0.46 -4.07
N VAL A 115 13.26 -0.47 -4.01
CA VAL A 115 14.10 0.70 -4.30
C VAL A 115 14.05 1.16 -5.77
N THR A 116 13.71 0.27 -6.70
CA THR A 116 13.70 0.58 -8.14
C THR A 116 12.54 1.48 -8.53
N ASN A 117 11.38 1.30 -7.89
CA ASN A 117 10.13 1.97 -8.20
C ASN A 117 9.41 2.42 -6.90
N PRO A 118 10.01 3.27 -6.06
CA PRO A 118 9.47 3.59 -4.74
C PRO A 118 8.13 4.32 -4.83
N THR A 119 8.06 5.40 -5.62
CA THR A 119 6.87 6.25 -5.74
C THR A 119 5.73 5.56 -6.48
N SER A 120 6.00 5.01 -7.67
CA SER A 120 4.96 4.39 -8.51
C SER A 120 4.35 3.14 -7.87
N THR A 121 5.14 2.35 -7.13
CA THR A 121 4.61 1.19 -6.39
C THR A 121 3.72 1.64 -5.24
N ILE A 122 4.09 2.71 -4.50
CA ILE A 122 3.21 3.26 -3.45
C ILE A 122 1.89 3.71 -4.05
N ILE A 123 1.91 4.46 -5.16
CA ILE A 123 0.69 4.92 -5.85
C ILE A 123 -0.22 3.73 -6.17
N TYR A 124 0.31 2.73 -6.88
CA TYR A 124 -0.45 1.53 -7.24
C TYR A 124 -1.06 0.82 -6.02
N LYS A 125 -0.25 0.59 -4.97
CA LYS A 125 -0.68 -0.17 -3.80
C LYS A 125 -1.69 0.58 -2.96
N VAL A 126 -1.53 1.88 -2.78
CA VAL A 126 -2.45 2.72 -2.00
C VAL A 126 -3.80 2.81 -2.71
N LEU A 127 -3.82 3.12 -4.03
CA LEU A 127 -5.08 3.16 -4.79
C LEU A 127 -5.83 1.82 -4.69
N SER A 128 -5.12 0.71 -4.88
CA SER A 128 -5.71 -0.63 -4.81
C SER A 128 -6.21 -0.99 -3.41
N ALA A 129 -5.46 -0.64 -2.36
CA ALA A 129 -5.83 -0.92 -0.97
C ALA A 129 -7.10 -0.18 -0.57
N ILE A 130 -7.17 1.11 -0.88
CA ILE A 130 -8.29 1.98 -0.53
C ILE A 130 -9.53 1.61 -1.33
N LYS A 131 -9.39 1.33 -2.64
CA LYS A 131 -10.49 0.81 -3.46
C LYS A 131 -11.09 -0.47 -2.87
N ALA A 132 -10.27 -1.33 -2.28
CA ALA A 132 -10.71 -2.55 -1.60
C ALA A 132 -11.10 -2.35 -0.12
N GLY A 133 -11.23 -1.10 0.34
CA GLY A 133 -11.69 -0.76 1.69
C GLY A 133 -10.67 -0.97 2.81
N ASN A 134 -9.38 -1.09 2.51
CA ASN A 134 -8.33 -1.44 3.47
C ASN A 134 -7.54 -0.22 3.96
N ALA A 135 -6.99 -0.30 5.17
CA ALA A 135 -5.88 0.57 5.57
C ALA A 135 -4.56 0.04 5.01
N ILE A 136 -3.58 0.92 4.82
CA ILE A 136 -2.27 0.56 4.28
C ILE A 136 -1.13 1.27 5.01
N VAL A 137 -0.09 0.50 5.34
CA VAL A 137 1.18 1.00 5.88
C VAL A 137 2.30 0.62 4.90
N CYS A 138 2.89 1.63 4.26
CA CYS A 138 4.02 1.49 3.34
C CYS A 138 5.34 1.37 4.11
N ALA A 139 6.14 0.37 3.75
CA ALA A 139 7.50 0.15 4.25
C ALA A 139 8.48 0.26 3.06
N PRO A 140 9.00 1.47 2.79
CA PRO A 140 9.93 1.68 1.68
C PRO A 140 11.31 1.10 1.92
N HIS A 141 12.02 0.73 0.85
CA HIS A 141 13.44 0.40 0.99
C HIS A 141 14.21 1.56 1.65
N PRO A 142 15.19 1.31 2.53
CA PRO A 142 15.95 2.37 3.23
C PRO A 142 16.66 3.43 2.36
N ARG A 143 16.69 3.22 1.03
CA ARG A 143 17.29 4.12 0.02
C ARG A 143 16.25 4.92 -0.78
N GLY A 144 14.97 4.83 -0.40
CA GLY A 144 13.85 5.49 -1.08
C GLY A 144 12.76 5.90 -0.10
N VAL A 145 13.18 6.26 1.12
CA VAL A 145 12.29 6.57 2.23
C VAL A 145 11.67 7.95 2.05
N GLN A 146 12.44 8.95 1.66
CA GLN A 146 11.98 10.33 1.53
C GLN A 146 10.96 10.48 0.41
N CYS A 147 11.26 9.96 -0.78
CA CYS A 147 10.30 9.95 -1.88
C CYS A 147 9.05 9.12 -1.56
N GLY A 148 9.20 8.04 -0.77
CA GLY A 148 8.10 7.20 -0.33
C GLY A 148 7.19 7.89 0.69
N LEU A 149 7.77 8.54 1.70
CA LEU A 149 7.05 9.38 2.68
C LEU A 149 6.27 10.48 1.98
N GLU A 150 6.92 11.19 1.06
CA GLU A 150 6.30 12.31 0.36
C GLU A 150 5.14 11.87 -0.54
N THR A 151 5.31 10.78 -1.29
CA THR A 151 4.22 10.19 -2.10
C THR A 151 3.05 9.79 -1.22
N THR A 152 3.33 9.11 -0.11
CA THR A 152 2.29 8.66 0.83
C THR A 152 1.56 9.84 1.45
N ARG A 153 2.28 10.90 1.83
CA ARG A 153 1.72 12.12 2.41
C ARG A 153 0.72 12.79 1.48
N ILE A 154 1.05 12.93 0.20
CA ILE A 154 0.16 13.54 -0.82
C ILE A 154 -1.14 12.72 -0.93
N MET A 155 -1.04 11.39 -1.04
CA MET A 155 -2.21 10.52 -1.16
C MET A 155 -3.07 10.52 0.11
N ALA A 156 -2.43 10.47 1.29
CA ALA A 156 -3.13 10.53 2.57
C ALA A 156 -3.92 11.83 2.71
N GLN A 157 -3.30 12.98 2.39
CA GLN A 157 -3.96 14.28 2.45
C GLN A 157 -5.15 14.38 1.48
N ALA A 158 -5.01 13.87 0.26
CA ALA A 158 -6.10 13.86 -0.72
C ALA A 158 -7.30 13.02 -0.25
N ALA A 159 -7.04 11.86 0.37
CA ALA A 159 -8.10 11.03 0.94
C ALA A 159 -8.74 11.68 2.19
N GLU A 160 -7.93 12.28 3.07
CA GLU A 160 -8.40 12.95 4.30
C GLU A 160 -9.30 14.16 4.00
N GLN A 161 -9.04 14.89 2.90
CA GLN A 161 -9.92 15.98 2.43
C GLN A 161 -11.33 15.51 2.09
N LEU A 162 -11.50 14.23 1.76
CA LEU A 162 -12.79 13.58 1.50
C LEU A 162 -13.32 12.82 2.73
N GLY A 163 -12.73 13.04 3.90
CA GLY A 163 -13.17 12.45 5.17
C GLY A 163 -12.58 11.08 5.49
N ALA A 164 -11.54 10.64 4.77
CA ALA A 164 -10.81 9.44 5.19
C ALA A 164 -10.22 9.64 6.60
N PRO A 165 -10.31 8.64 7.50
CA PRO A 165 -9.75 8.77 8.83
C PRO A 165 -8.22 8.96 8.79
N HIS A 166 -7.70 9.91 9.56
CA HIS A 166 -6.26 10.09 9.69
C HIS A 166 -5.58 8.79 10.13
N GLY A 167 -4.49 8.44 9.44
CA GLY A 167 -3.76 7.18 9.65
C GLY A 167 -4.27 6.00 8.82
N LEU A 168 -5.26 6.18 7.94
CA LEU A 168 -5.70 5.13 7.01
C LEU A 168 -4.59 4.76 6.01
N ILE A 169 -3.83 5.76 5.57
CA ILE A 169 -2.70 5.65 4.65
C ILE A 169 -1.46 6.16 5.40
N GLN A 170 -0.49 5.28 5.67
CA GLN A 170 0.72 5.62 6.42
C GLN A 170 1.98 5.07 5.76
N CYS A 171 3.14 5.62 6.12
CA CYS A 171 4.45 5.15 5.68
C CYS A 171 5.41 5.16 6.87
N LEU A 172 6.29 4.16 6.95
CA LEU A 172 7.33 4.10 7.98
C LEU A 172 8.42 5.15 7.71
N PRO A 173 8.69 6.06 8.65
CA PRO A 173 9.72 7.09 8.48
C PRO A 173 11.13 6.56 8.74
N HIS A 174 11.30 5.60 9.64
CA HIS A 174 12.57 4.91 9.87
C HIS A 174 12.42 3.43 9.52
N VAL A 175 13.06 3.01 8.44
CA VAL A 175 12.97 1.63 7.96
C VAL A 175 14.25 0.86 8.29
N THR A 176 14.09 -0.14 9.15
CA THR A 176 15.09 -1.18 9.42
C THR A 176 14.51 -2.55 9.03
N LEU A 177 15.36 -3.57 8.99
CA LEU A 177 14.90 -4.93 8.73
C LEU A 177 13.99 -5.40 9.87
N GLU A 178 14.36 -5.07 11.09
CA GLU A 178 13.69 -5.39 12.35
C GLU A 178 12.33 -4.70 12.43
N GLY A 179 12.25 -3.40 12.13
CA GLY A 179 10.98 -2.66 12.12
C GLY A 179 10.03 -3.15 11.03
N THR A 180 10.56 -3.48 9.84
CA THR A 180 9.75 -4.07 8.76
C THR A 180 9.26 -5.47 9.14
N ALA A 181 10.10 -6.27 9.78
CA ALA A 181 9.73 -7.60 10.28
C ALA A 181 8.68 -7.51 11.40
N GLU A 182 8.77 -6.51 12.28
CA GLU A 182 7.76 -6.22 13.28
C GLU A 182 6.42 -5.84 12.62
N LEU A 183 6.42 -4.88 11.67
CA LEU A 183 5.22 -4.49 10.93
C LEU A 183 4.56 -5.71 10.26
N MET A 184 5.37 -6.54 9.61
CA MET A 184 4.88 -7.75 8.97
C MET A 184 4.26 -8.72 9.98
N ARG A 185 4.85 -8.92 11.17
CA ARG A 185 4.37 -9.89 12.17
C ARG A 185 3.32 -9.33 13.13
N HIS A 186 3.05 -8.03 13.05
CA HIS A 186 2.17 -7.36 13.99
C HIS A 186 0.75 -7.90 13.89
N ARG A 187 0.10 -8.15 15.04
CA ARG A 187 -1.24 -8.73 15.13
C ARG A 187 -2.34 -7.97 14.37
N ARG A 188 -2.10 -6.69 14.07
CA ARG A 188 -3.03 -5.82 13.33
C ARG A 188 -2.82 -5.87 11.82
N THR A 189 -1.73 -6.44 11.36
CA THR A 189 -1.44 -6.62 9.93
C THR A 189 -2.22 -7.83 9.43
N SER A 190 -3.14 -7.60 8.51
CA SER A 190 -3.97 -8.66 7.92
C SER A 190 -3.30 -9.30 6.71
N VAL A 191 -2.64 -8.48 5.90
CA VAL A 191 -2.08 -8.88 4.60
C VAL A 191 -0.74 -8.19 4.39
N ILE A 192 0.22 -8.93 3.86
CA ILE A 192 1.51 -8.39 3.42
C ILE A 192 1.49 -8.36 1.89
N MET A 193 1.70 -7.18 1.32
CA MET A 193 1.90 -7.00 -0.11
C MET A 193 3.38 -6.75 -0.37
N ALA A 194 4.11 -7.83 -0.63
CA ALA A 194 5.55 -7.79 -0.85
C ALA A 194 5.86 -7.59 -2.33
N THR A 195 6.58 -6.51 -2.66
CA THR A 195 7.11 -6.30 -4.01
C THR A 195 8.60 -6.06 -3.89
N GLY A 196 9.39 -7.02 -4.36
CA GLY A 196 10.83 -7.00 -4.24
C GLY A 196 11.50 -7.96 -5.22
N TRP A 197 12.81 -7.81 -5.36
CA TRP A 197 13.64 -8.72 -6.14
C TRP A 197 14.29 -9.73 -5.20
N GLU A 198 14.07 -11.01 -5.44
CA GLU A 198 14.88 -12.08 -4.85
C GLU A 198 15.92 -12.54 -5.87
N ARG A 199 16.97 -13.26 -5.44
CA ARG A 199 18.00 -13.82 -6.34
C ARG A 199 17.46 -14.67 -7.52
N ASN A 200 16.17 -15.01 -7.53
CA ASN A 200 15.52 -15.84 -8.54
C ASN A 200 14.44 -15.11 -9.37
N GLY A 201 14.30 -13.77 -9.28
CA GLY A 201 13.33 -13.01 -10.09
C GLY A 201 12.56 -11.93 -9.34
N ALA A 202 11.70 -11.20 -10.07
CA ALA A 202 10.76 -10.24 -9.50
C ALA A 202 9.62 -11.01 -8.82
N CYS A 203 9.42 -10.79 -7.52
CA CYS A 203 8.38 -11.46 -6.76
C CYS A 203 7.37 -10.43 -6.25
N CYS A 204 6.13 -10.53 -6.73
CA CYS A 204 4.98 -9.85 -6.14
C CYS A 204 4.17 -10.91 -5.41
N LEU A 205 4.19 -10.88 -4.08
CA LEU A 205 3.51 -11.88 -3.24
C LEU A 205 2.52 -11.20 -2.31
N LEU A 206 1.30 -11.72 -2.33
CA LEU A 206 0.26 -11.35 -1.38
C LEU A 206 0.15 -12.47 -0.34
N PHE A 207 0.51 -12.18 0.89
CA PHE A 207 0.40 -13.12 2.00
C PHE A 207 -0.70 -12.68 2.96
N ARG A 208 -1.71 -13.52 3.15
CA ARG A 208 -2.64 -13.34 4.27
C ARG A 208 -1.94 -13.82 5.54
N GLN A 209 -1.89 -12.99 6.57
CA GLN A 209 -1.44 -13.42 7.87
C GLN A 209 -2.47 -14.36 8.49
N THR A 210 -2.04 -15.57 8.86
CA THR A 210 -2.84 -16.48 9.69
C THR A 210 -2.41 -16.29 11.14
N HIS A 211 -3.37 -16.09 12.05
CA HIS A 211 -3.10 -15.82 13.48
C HIS A 211 -2.43 -16.98 14.23
N ALA A 212 -2.18 -18.11 13.56
CA ALA A 212 -1.50 -19.26 14.12
C ALA A 212 0.00 -19.20 13.80
N GLY A 213 0.75 -18.37 14.54
CA GLY A 213 2.20 -18.52 14.84
C GLY A 213 3.16 -19.00 13.74
N SER A 214 2.79 -18.90 12.47
CA SER A 214 3.57 -19.46 11.39
C SER A 214 4.72 -18.50 11.18
N ARG A 215 5.94 -19.00 11.46
CA ARG A 215 7.20 -18.37 11.04
C ARG A 215 6.99 -17.85 9.62
N PRO A 216 7.48 -16.65 9.24
CA PRO A 216 7.39 -16.19 7.87
C PRO A 216 7.83 -17.34 6.99
N GLY A 217 6.86 -17.91 6.26
CA GLY A 217 7.13 -19.06 5.43
C GLY A 217 8.28 -18.67 4.53
N LYS A 218 9.28 -19.54 4.39
CA LYS A 218 10.19 -19.41 3.25
C LYS A 218 9.31 -19.12 2.04
N CYS A 219 9.62 -18.05 1.33
CA CYS A 219 9.04 -17.72 0.04
C CYS A 219 8.81 -19.04 -0.71
N PRO A 220 7.56 -19.40 -1.08
CA PRO A 220 7.30 -20.69 -1.70
C PRO A 220 8.23 -20.83 -2.88
N ARG A 221 9.09 -21.87 -2.88
CA ARG A 221 9.92 -22.19 -4.03
C ARG A 221 8.99 -22.41 -5.21
N LEU A 222 8.95 -21.47 -6.14
CA LEU A 222 8.41 -21.69 -7.48
C LEU A 222 9.32 -22.73 -8.12
N TYR A 223 8.84 -23.97 -8.18
CA TYR A 223 9.42 -24.94 -9.09
C TYR A 223 9.08 -24.47 -10.51
N THR A 224 10.14 -24.16 -11.25
CA THR A 224 10.30 -24.02 -12.71
C THR A 224 9.04 -23.89 -13.55
#